data_AF-A7RRT1-F1
#
_entry.id   AF-A7RRT1-F1
#
_cell.length_a   1.000
_cell.length_b   1.000
_cell.length_c   1.000
_cell.angle_alpha   90.00
_cell.angle_beta   90.00
_cell.angle_gamma   90.00
#
_symmetry.space_group_name_H-M   'P 1'
#
loop_
_entity.id
_entity.type
_entity.pdbx_description
1 polymer ?
#
loop_
_entity_poly.entity_id
_entity_poly.type
_entity_poly.pdbx_seq_one_letter_code
_entity_poly.pdbx_strand_id
1 'polypeptide(L)'
;MASATVYLTALCSPWLLSSFLALVFFLSLLGYLPFKYVYNAVSLSLFTALCVMSAAYAGTGTSLRRSAAKAGRQSARSAANRRKQVKFTKLTLIVTLTFLVSWCPFQILNIVFYVCTIRGMFCTPVISASAVQSVKLLQYASSMANPAIYSFKIPEFRGVIKEKTSLLRARGSTRALKMNQRRDGLELTVES
;
A
#
# COMPACT_ATOMS: atom_id res chain seq x y z
N MET A 1 -12.03 -25.83 -2.13
CA MET A 1 -11.36 -24.90 -3.06
C MET A 1 -12.30 -23.76 -3.33
N ALA A 2 -11.95 -22.52 -3.00
CA ALA A 2 -12.77 -21.38 -3.40
C ALA A 2 -12.82 -21.36 -4.94
N SER A 3 -14.01 -21.34 -5.53
CA SER A 3 -14.16 -21.23 -6.98
C SER A 3 -13.47 -19.94 -7.45
N ALA A 4 -12.81 -19.97 -8.61
CA ALA A 4 -12.18 -18.79 -9.21
C ALA A 4 -13.14 -17.59 -9.25
N THR A 5 -14.44 -17.86 -9.42
CA THR A 5 -15.52 -16.87 -9.33
C THR A 5 -15.53 -16.12 -8.00
N VAL A 6 -15.40 -16.81 -6.86
CA VAL A 6 -15.41 -16.17 -5.53
C VAL A 6 -14.21 -15.24 -5.36
N TYR A 7 -13.03 -15.67 -5.85
CA TYR A 7 -11.82 -14.87 -5.80
C TYR A 7 -11.92 -13.62 -6.68
N LEU A 8 -12.41 -13.77 -7.92
CA LEU A 8 -12.61 -12.66 -8.84
C LEU A 8 -13.66 -11.67 -8.33
N THR A 9 -14.79 -12.15 -7.80
CA THR A 9 -15.83 -11.29 -7.22
C THR A 9 -15.28 -10.49 -6.02
N ALA A 10 -14.50 -11.13 -5.15
CA ALA A 10 -13.87 -10.45 -4.02
C ALA A 10 -12.85 -9.38 -4.44
N LEU A 11 -12.18 -9.58 -5.58
CA LEU A 11 -11.27 -8.58 -6.14
C LEU A 11 -12.01 -7.45 -6.85
N CYS A 12 -13.06 -7.73 -7.61
CA CYS A 12 -13.78 -6.72 -8.40
C CYS A 12 -14.69 -5.84 -7.56
N SER A 13 -15.27 -6.36 -6.47
CA SER A 13 -16.26 -5.62 -5.69
C SER A 13 -15.74 -4.30 -5.09
N PRO A 14 -14.50 -4.17 -4.57
CA PRO A 14 -14.01 -2.91 -4.04
C PRO A 14 -13.76 -1.88 -5.15
N TRP A 15 -13.34 -2.32 -6.34
CA TRP A 15 -13.16 -1.44 -7.50
C TRP A 15 -14.48 -0.87 -7.98
N LEU A 16 -15.50 -1.72 -8.13
CA LEU A 16 -16.84 -1.28 -8.54
C LEU A 16 -17.44 -0.31 -7.53
N LEU A 17 -17.32 -0.63 -6.23
CA LEU A 17 -17.79 0.26 -5.17
C LEU A 17 -17.05 1.60 -5.18
N SER A 18 -15.73 1.59 -5.38
CA SER A 18 -14.92 2.81 -5.44
C SER A 18 -15.30 3.69 -6.65
N SER A 19 -15.48 3.08 -7.82
CA SER A 19 -15.92 3.78 -9.03
C SER A 19 -17.31 4.39 -8.86
N PHE A 20 -18.23 3.68 -8.22
CA PHE A 20 -19.55 4.19 -7.91
C PHE A 20 -19.49 5.39 -6.96
N LEU A 21 -18.75 5.30 -5.86
CA LEU A 21 -18.58 6.41 -4.91
C LEU A 21 -17.92 7.62 -5.56
N ALA A 22 -16.93 7.41 -6.43
CA ALA A 22 -16.27 8.48 -7.19
C ALA A 22 -17.23 9.15 -8.17
N LEU A 23 -18.06 8.37 -8.88
CA LEU A 23 -19.08 8.89 -9.79
C LEU A 23 -20.11 9.75 -9.05
N VAL A 24 -20.61 9.27 -7.90
CA VAL A 24 -21.57 10.01 -7.07
C VAL A 24 -20.95 11.32 -6.57
N PHE A 25 -19.69 11.30 -6.13
CA PHE A 25 -18.97 12.50 -5.73
C PHE A 25 -18.79 13.49 -6.90
N PHE A 26 -18.44 12.99 -8.08
CA PHE A 26 -18.28 13.80 -9.28
C PHE A 26 -19.59 14.43 -9.75
N LEU A 27 -20.69 13.67 -9.76
CA LEU A 27 -22.03 14.20 -10.05
C LEU A 27 -22.45 15.29 -9.05
N SER A 28 -22.02 15.16 -7.79
CA SER A 28 -22.24 16.18 -6.78
C SER A 28 -21.45 17.46 -7.03
N LEU A 29 -20.21 17.36 -7.54
CA LEU A 29 -19.42 18.52 -7.96
C LEU A 29 -20.03 19.25 -9.16
N LEU A 30 -20.71 18.53 -10.06
CA LEU A 30 -21.44 19.11 -11.18
C LEU A 30 -22.77 19.76 -10.77
N GLY A 31 -23.16 19.68 -9.49
CA GLY A 31 -24.37 20.30 -8.95
C GLY A 31 -25.65 19.44 -9.05
N TYR A 32 -25.57 18.21 -9.57
CA TYR A 32 -26.74 17.32 -9.67
C TYR A 32 -27.17 16.74 -8.32
N LEU A 33 -26.26 16.62 -7.35
CA LEU A 33 -26.51 16.09 -6.02
C LEU A 33 -26.04 17.05 -4.94
N PRO A 34 -26.75 17.16 -3.79
CA PRO A 34 -26.38 18.07 -2.73
C PRO A 34 -25.05 17.67 -2.06
N PHE A 35 -24.02 18.48 -2.28
CA PHE A 35 -22.63 18.26 -1.83
C PHE A 35 -22.50 17.86 -0.36
N LYS A 36 -23.27 18.51 0.51
CA LYS A 36 -23.28 18.24 1.96
C LYS A 36 -23.57 16.78 2.30
N TYR A 37 -24.57 16.16 1.66
CA TYR A 37 -24.96 14.78 1.98
C TYR A 37 -24.00 13.77 1.36
N VAL A 38 -23.57 14.01 0.12
CA VAL A 38 -22.61 13.14 -0.57
C VAL A 38 -21.26 13.15 0.13
N TYR A 39 -20.74 14.33 0.46
CA TYR A 39 -19.48 14.47 1.21
C TYR A 39 -19.54 13.77 2.57
N ASN A 40 -20.65 13.90 3.31
CA ASN A 40 -20.84 13.22 4.60
C ASN A 40 -20.85 11.70 4.44
N ALA A 41 -21.63 11.17 3.50
CA ALA A 41 -21.73 9.74 3.25
C ALA A 41 -20.36 9.13 2.87
N VAL A 42 -19.60 9.81 2.00
CA VAL A 42 -18.25 9.38 1.62
C VAL A 42 -17.28 9.47 2.80
N SER A 43 -17.33 10.54 3.60
CA SER A 43 -16.45 10.70 4.76
C SER A 43 -16.70 9.64 5.84
N LEU A 44 -17.97 9.30 6.10
CA LEU A 44 -18.38 8.27 7.05
C LEU A 44 -18.02 6.85 6.56
N SER A 45 -18.16 6.58 5.27
CA SER A 45 -17.78 5.28 4.71
C SER A 45 -16.27 5.04 4.82
N LEU A 46 -15.45 6.08 4.55
CA LEU A 46 -14.01 6.04 4.75
C LEU A 46 -13.63 5.84 6.23
N PHE A 47 -14.29 6.52 7.16
CA PHE A 47 -14.06 6.34 8.59
C PHE A 47 -14.40 4.91 9.03
N THR A 48 -15.54 4.39 8.58
CA THR A 48 -15.98 3.03 8.90
C THR A 48 -15.00 2.00 8.35
N ALA A 49 -14.51 2.18 7.12
CA ALA A 49 -13.50 1.30 6.53
C ALA A 49 -12.19 1.29 7.35
N LEU A 50 -11.72 2.46 7.81
CA LEU A 50 -10.55 2.56 8.69
C LEU A 50 -10.75 1.79 10.00
N CYS A 51 -11.90 1.97 10.65
CA CYS A 51 -12.25 1.26 11.88
C CYS A 51 -12.28 -0.26 11.67
N VAL A 52 -12.98 -0.74 10.64
CA VAL A 52 -13.07 -2.17 10.30
C VAL A 52 -11.68 -2.75 10.02
N MET A 53 -10.86 -2.07 9.22
CA MET A 53 -9.49 -2.52 8.92
C MET A 53 -8.63 -2.61 10.19
N SER A 54 -8.68 -1.59 11.03
CA SER A 54 -7.93 -1.57 12.29
C SER A 54 -8.32 -2.72 13.22
N ALA A 55 -9.63 -2.98 13.37
CA ALA A 55 -10.16 -4.05 14.20
C ALA A 55 -9.80 -5.44 13.64
N ALA A 56 -9.93 -5.63 12.32
CA ALA A 56 -9.62 -6.91 11.67
C ALA A 56 -8.14 -7.30 11.85
N TYR A 57 -7.23 -6.33 11.69
CA TYR A 57 -5.79 -6.61 11.85
C TYR A 57 -5.37 -6.72 13.32
N ALA A 58 -5.95 -5.94 14.23
CA ALA A 58 -5.76 -6.12 15.66
C ALA A 58 -6.25 -7.51 16.11
N GLY A 59 -7.41 -7.95 15.60
CA GLY A 59 -7.95 -9.29 15.80
C GLY A 59 -7.02 -10.39 15.30
N THR A 60 -6.46 -10.23 14.10
CA THR A 60 -5.48 -11.17 13.53
C THR A 60 -4.20 -11.23 14.37
N GLY A 61 -3.69 -10.09 14.82
CA GLY A 61 -2.50 -10.02 15.67
C GLY A 61 -2.71 -10.66 17.05
N THR A 62 -3.85 -10.40 17.69
CA THR A 62 -4.19 -11.01 18.99
C THR A 62 -4.46 -12.51 18.88
N SER A 63 -5.15 -12.95 17.83
CA SER A 63 -5.39 -14.37 17.53
C SER A 63 -4.07 -15.13 17.33
N LEU A 64 -3.12 -14.53 16.62
CA LEU A 64 -1.80 -15.10 16.42
C LEU A 64 -0.99 -15.17 17.73
N ARG A 65 -1.04 -14.14 18.59
CA ARG A 65 -0.39 -14.16 19.91
C ARG A 65 -0.99 -15.24 20.82
N ARG A 66 -2.32 -15.37 20.83
CA ARG A 66 -3.02 -16.43 21.58
C ARG A 66 -2.65 -17.83 21.06
N SER A 67 -2.55 -17.99 19.74
CA SER A 67 -2.14 -19.25 19.11
C SER A 67 -0.68 -19.60 19.40
N ALA A 68 0.19 -18.60 19.54
CA ALA A 68 1.59 -18.80 19.95
C ALA A 68 1.73 -19.19 21.42
N ALA A 69 0.91 -18.62 22.32
CA ALA A 69 0.89 -18.97 23.75
C ALA A 69 0.41 -20.41 24.01
N LYS A 70 -0.50 -20.92 23.16
CA LYS A 70 -1.01 -22.30 23.23
C LYS A 70 -0.14 -23.31 22.46
N ALA A 71 0.98 -22.87 21.89
CA ALA A 71 1.81 -23.72 21.06
C ALA A 71 2.72 -24.62 21.91
N GLY A 72 2.16 -25.71 22.45
CA GLY A 72 2.93 -26.81 23.04
C GLY A 72 3.78 -27.57 22.02
N ARG A 73 3.99 -28.87 22.23
CA ARG A 73 4.77 -29.78 21.36
C ARG A 73 4.13 -29.92 19.95
N GLN A 74 4.35 -28.93 19.09
CA GLN A 74 3.91 -28.92 17.69
C GLN A 74 4.98 -29.57 16.79
N SER A 75 4.55 -30.27 15.72
CA SER A 75 5.49 -30.85 14.76
C SER A 75 6.36 -29.78 14.08
N ALA A 76 7.54 -30.17 13.58
CA ALA A 76 8.45 -29.28 12.87
C ALA A 76 7.77 -28.56 11.69
N ARG A 77 6.84 -29.25 10.98
CA ARG A 77 6.05 -28.69 9.88
C ARG A 77 5.08 -27.60 10.36
N SER A 78 4.38 -27.83 11.48
CA SER A 78 3.47 -26.85 12.07
C SER A 78 4.22 -25.62 12.61
N ALA A 79 5.40 -25.83 13.20
CA ALA A 79 6.28 -24.75 13.64
C ALA A 79 6.78 -23.90 12.46
N ALA A 80 7.14 -24.51 11.33
CA ALA A 80 7.55 -23.80 10.12
C ALA A 80 6.41 -22.98 9.50
N ASN A 81 5.20 -23.55 9.42
CA ASN A 81 4.02 -22.83 8.91
C ASN A 81 3.65 -21.64 9.81
N ARG A 82 3.72 -21.82 11.13
CA ARG A 82 3.50 -20.74 12.11
C ARG A 82 4.50 -19.60 11.92
N ARG A 83 5.79 -19.90 11.73
CA ARG A 83 6.81 -18.87 11.47
C ARG A 83 6.48 -18.06 10.20
N LYS A 84 6.00 -18.70 9.13
CA LYS A 84 5.54 -18.01 7.91
C LYS A 84 4.34 -17.10 8.19
N GLN A 85 3.31 -17.62 8.88
CA GLN A 85 2.13 -16.83 9.26
C GLN A 85 2.51 -15.62 10.12
N VAL A 86 3.40 -15.79 11.10
CA VAL A 86 3.88 -14.67 11.94
C VAL A 86 4.59 -13.61 11.12
N LYS A 87 5.45 -14.00 10.17
CA LYS A 87 6.12 -13.04 9.28
C LYS A 87 5.11 -12.26 8.43
N PHE A 88 4.14 -12.96 7.83
CA PHE A 88 3.09 -12.34 7.04
C PHE A 88 2.24 -11.39 7.89
N THR A 89 1.75 -11.82 9.05
CA THR A 89 0.98 -10.96 9.96
C THR A 89 1.77 -9.74 10.43
N LYS A 90 3.07 -9.89 10.74
CA LYS A 90 3.93 -8.75 11.10
C LYS A 90 4.05 -7.76 9.94
N LEU A 91 4.24 -8.25 8.73
CA LEU A 91 4.31 -7.42 7.52
C LEU A 91 3.00 -6.66 7.33
N THR A 92 1.88 -7.36 7.35
CA THR A 92 0.55 -6.76 7.21
C THR A 92 0.30 -5.71 8.30
N LEU A 93 0.67 -5.99 9.56
CA LEU A 93 0.53 -5.04 10.65
C LEU A 93 1.37 -3.76 10.45
N ILE A 94 2.60 -3.87 9.94
CA ILE A 94 3.44 -2.70 9.60
C ILE A 94 2.78 -1.87 8.49
N VAL A 95 2.28 -2.53 7.44
CA VAL A 95 1.58 -1.86 6.34
C VAL A 95 0.33 -1.15 6.85
N THR A 96 -0.49 -1.81 7.68
CA THR A 96 -1.68 -1.22 8.29
C THR A 96 -1.35 -0.03 9.18
N LEU A 97 -0.33 -0.12 10.03
CA LEU A 97 0.08 1.01 10.88
C LEU A 97 0.55 2.21 10.04
N THR A 98 1.30 1.95 8.97
CA THR A 98 1.74 3.00 8.03
C THR A 98 0.53 3.67 7.39
N PHE A 99 -0.43 2.86 6.92
CA PHE A 99 -1.68 3.35 6.37
C PHE A 99 -2.45 4.21 7.38
N LEU A 100 -2.64 3.75 8.61
CA LEU A 100 -3.31 4.51 9.66
C LEU A 100 -2.62 5.85 9.95
N VAL A 101 -1.29 5.86 10.13
CA VAL A 101 -0.54 7.10 10.39
C VAL A 101 -0.68 8.10 9.25
N SER A 102 -0.73 7.62 8.01
CA SER A 102 -0.91 8.50 6.83
C SER A 102 -2.36 8.97 6.60
N TRP A 103 -3.36 8.17 6.98
CA TRP A 103 -4.77 8.43 6.70
C TRP A 103 -5.51 9.09 7.87
N CYS A 104 -5.13 8.82 9.12
CA CYS A 104 -5.70 9.47 10.31
C CYS A 104 -5.66 11.01 10.24
N PRO A 105 -4.53 11.68 9.93
CA PRO A 105 -4.50 13.15 9.86
C PRO A 105 -5.43 13.68 8.76
N PHE A 106 -5.53 12.98 7.62
CA PHE A 106 -6.47 13.34 6.57
C PHE A 106 -7.92 13.17 7.02
N GLN A 107 -8.22 12.10 7.76
CA GLN A 107 -9.55 11.86 8.29
C GLN A 107 -9.95 12.91 9.33
N ILE A 108 -9.03 13.33 10.20
CA ILE A 108 -9.23 14.41 11.16
C ILE A 108 -9.52 15.71 10.42
N LEU A 109 -8.73 16.07 9.40
CA LEU A 109 -8.97 17.27 8.59
C LEU A 109 -10.34 17.25 7.91
N ASN A 110 -10.79 16.11 7.38
CA ASN A 110 -12.13 15.98 6.79
C ASN A 110 -13.25 16.19 7.81
N ILE A 111 -13.11 15.63 9.02
CA ILE A 111 -14.10 15.82 10.08
C ILE A 111 -14.15 17.29 10.52
N VAL A 112 -12.99 17.94 10.68
CA VAL A 112 -12.93 19.37 11.01
C VAL A 112 -13.59 20.20 9.91
N PHE A 113 -13.28 19.93 8.65
CA PHE A 113 -13.93 20.61 7.52
C PHE A 113 -15.46 20.42 7.53
N TYR A 114 -15.94 19.20 7.79
CA TYR A 114 -17.37 18.93 7.92
C TYR A 114 -18.03 19.73 9.05
N VAL A 115 -17.46 19.68 10.26
CA VAL A 115 -18.04 20.32 11.45
C VAL A 115 -18.04 21.84 11.32
N CYS A 116 -16.93 22.41 10.86
CA CYS A 116 -16.71 23.84 10.83
C CYS A 116 -17.33 24.50 9.60
N THR A 117 -17.20 23.90 8.42
CA THR A 117 -17.67 24.51 7.16
C THR A 117 -19.09 24.09 6.82
N ILE A 118 -19.45 22.81 6.99
CA ILE A 118 -20.72 22.26 6.51
C ILE A 118 -21.83 22.25 7.59
N ARG A 119 -21.44 22.08 8.85
CA ARG A 119 -22.35 22.12 10.01
C ARG A 119 -22.50 23.52 10.61
N GLY A 120 -21.67 24.49 10.20
CA GLY A 120 -21.74 25.88 10.64
C GLY A 120 -21.42 26.08 12.13
N MET A 121 -20.69 25.14 12.74
CA MET A 121 -20.23 25.31 14.12
C MET A 121 -19.09 26.33 14.14
N PHE A 122 -19.13 27.30 15.06
CA PHE A 122 -18.06 28.30 15.22
C PHE A 122 -16.75 27.61 15.58
N CYS A 123 -15.99 27.29 14.56
CA CYS A 123 -14.58 26.97 14.67
C CYS A 123 -13.80 28.19 14.19
N THR A 124 -12.62 28.40 14.77
CA THR A 124 -11.57 29.23 14.17
C THR A 124 -10.58 28.30 13.47
N PRO A 125 -10.89 27.70 12.30
CA PRO A 125 -9.96 26.80 11.67
C PRO A 125 -8.92 27.63 10.92
N VAL A 126 -7.87 28.05 11.62
CA VAL A 126 -6.62 28.44 10.95
C VAL A 126 -5.91 27.15 10.53
N ILE A 127 -6.54 26.40 9.61
CA ILE A 127 -5.87 25.29 8.95
C ILE A 127 -5.04 25.91 7.84
N SER A 128 -3.74 26.10 8.11
CA SER A 128 -2.81 26.57 7.09
C SER A 128 -2.89 25.71 5.83
N ALA A 129 -2.87 26.33 4.66
CA ALA A 129 -2.77 25.62 3.38
C ALA A 129 -1.56 24.66 3.36
N SER A 130 -0.46 25.03 4.04
CA SER A 130 0.72 24.16 4.18
C SER A 130 0.45 22.90 4.98
N ALA A 131 -0.42 22.96 5.99
CA ALA A 131 -0.83 21.80 6.78
C ALA A 131 -1.66 20.83 5.93
N VAL A 132 -2.61 21.35 5.14
CA VAL A 132 -3.40 20.52 4.20
C VAL A 132 -2.51 19.84 3.17
N GLN A 133 -1.56 20.58 2.58
CA GLN A 133 -0.61 20.04 1.62
C GLN A 133 0.28 18.96 2.24
N SER A 134 0.76 19.17 3.46
CA SER A 134 1.60 18.20 4.18
C SER A 134 0.84 16.90 4.45
N VAL A 135 -0.42 16.99 4.88
CA VAL A 135 -1.26 15.82 5.12
C VAL A 135 -1.57 15.07 3.83
N LYS A 136 -1.85 15.80 2.73
CA LYS A 136 -2.01 15.18 1.40
C LYS A 136 -0.73 14.49 0.94
N LEU A 137 0.42 15.12 1.13
CA LEU A 137 1.72 14.53 0.77
C LEU A 137 1.97 13.25 1.56
N LEU A 138 1.66 13.24 2.86
CA LEU A 138 1.77 12.06 3.70
C LEU A 138 0.84 10.93 3.23
N GLN A 139 -0.40 11.27 2.84
CA GLN A 139 -1.35 10.32 2.27
C GLN A 139 -0.80 9.70 0.97
N TYR A 140 -0.20 10.49 0.07
CA TYR A 140 0.42 9.96 -1.14
C TYR A 140 1.68 9.14 -0.88
N ALA A 141 2.49 9.54 0.11
CA ALA A 141 3.66 8.79 0.54
C ALA A 141 3.31 7.38 1.04
N SER A 142 2.10 7.18 1.59
CA SER A 142 1.59 5.86 1.98
C SER A 142 1.51 4.86 0.83
N SER A 143 1.17 5.33 -0.38
CA SER A 143 1.14 4.50 -1.59
C SER A 143 2.55 4.06 -2.01
N MET A 144 3.56 4.92 -1.81
CA MET A 144 4.97 4.59 -2.08
C MET A 144 5.57 3.65 -1.02
N ALA A 145 5.13 3.79 0.24
CA ALA A 145 5.60 2.96 1.34
C ALA A 145 5.29 1.47 1.11
N ASN A 146 4.18 1.14 0.44
CA ASN A 146 3.78 -0.23 0.15
C ASN A 146 4.88 -1.02 -0.61
N PRO A 147 5.27 -0.68 -1.86
CA PRO A 147 6.39 -1.34 -2.56
C PRO A 147 7.70 -1.36 -1.78
N ALA A 148 8.04 -0.29 -1.07
CA ALA A 148 9.26 -0.21 -0.26
C ALA A 148 9.24 -1.25 0.87
N ILE A 149 8.15 -1.30 1.65
CA ILE A 149 7.97 -2.27 2.74
C ILE A 149 8.06 -3.70 2.21
N TYR A 150 7.38 -4.01 1.10
CA TYR A 150 7.46 -5.34 0.47
C TYR A 150 8.88 -5.68 0.01
N SER A 151 9.56 -4.73 -0.65
CA SER A 151 10.91 -4.91 -1.19
C SER A 151 11.98 -5.11 -0.10
N PHE A 152 11.85 -4.42 1.05
CA PHE A 152 12.79 -4.56 2.16
C PHE A 152 12.51 -5.79 3.05
N LYS A 153 11.26 -6.24 3.15
CA LYS A 153 10.86 -7.29 4.09
C LYS A 153 10.65 -8.66 3.46
N ILE A 154 10.45 -8.76 2.15
CA ILE A 154 10.32 -10.04 1.43
C ILE A 154 11.71 -10.46 0.90
N PRO A 155 12.37 -11.47 1.50
CA PRO A 155 13.70 -11.92 1.07
C PRO A 155 13.69 -12.50 -0.35
N GLU A 156 12.57 -13.06 -0.83
CA GLU A 156 12.42 -13.54 -2.22
C GLU A 156 12.65 -12.40 -3.23
N PHE A 157 12.18 -11.18 -2.95
CA PHE A 157 12.42 -10.01 -3.80
C PHE A 157 13.90 -9.63 -3.85
N ARG A 158 14.61 -9.73 -2.72
CA ARG A 158 16.05 -9.43 -2.65
C ARG A 158 16.86 -10.44 -3.46
N GLY A 159 16.43 -11.70 -3.52
CA GLY A 159 17.04 -12.74 -4.35
C GLY A 159 16.95 -12.39 -5.84
N VAL A 160 15.73 -12.08 -6.32
CA VAL A 160 15.49 -11.72 -7.72
C VAL A 160 16.20 -10.42 -8.11
N ILE A 161 16.23 -9.41 -7.23
CA ILE A 161 16.95 -8.15 -7.50
C ILE A 161 18.46 -8.40 -7.59
N LYS A 162 19.04 -9.20 -6.68
CA LYS A 162 20.46 -9.57 -6.73
C LYS A 162 20.81 -10.39 -7.97
N GLU A 163 19.95 -11.33 -8.35
CA GLU A 163 20.11 -12.14 -9.56
C GLU A 163 20.02 -11.29 -10.83
N LYS A 164 19.01 -10.43 -10.95
CA LYS A 164 18.90 -9.55 -12.13
C LYS A 164 20.04 -8.55 -12.21
N THR A 165 20.49 -7.99 -11.09
CA THR A 165 21.63 -7.06 -11.08
C THR A 165 22.95 -7.74 -11.40
N SER A 166 23.19 -8.97 -10.96
CA SER A 166 24.38 -9.74 -11.35
C SER A 166 24.35 -10.12 -12.84
N LEU A 167 23.20 -10.51 -13.37
CA LEU A 167 23.01 -10.82 -14.80
C LEU A 167 23.20 -9.58 -15.69
N LEU A 168 22.70 -8.41 -15.28
CA LEU A 168 22.90 -7.16 -16.01
C LEU A 168 24.37 -6.73 -15.98
N ARG A 169 25.06 -6.88 -14.85
CA ARG A 169 26.50 -6.59 -14.72
C ARG A 169 27.34 -7.54 -15.57
N ALA A 170 27.00 -8.83 -15.60
CA ALA A 170 27.66 -9.83 -16.45
C ALA A 170 27.46 -9.52 -17.94
N ARG A 171 26.22 -9.24 -18.36
CA ARG A 171 25.91 -8.82 -19.75
C ARG A 171 26.63 -7.55 -20.17
N GLY A 172 26.73 -6.57 -19.28
CA GLY A 172 27.49 -5.34 -19.53
C GLY A 172 28.98 -5.62 -19.77
N SER A 173 29.58 -6.46 -18.92
CA SER A 173 30.98 -6.87 -19.05
C SER A 173 31.26 -7.64 -20.35
N THR A 174 30.42 -8.62 -20.71
CA THR A 174 30.58 -9.38 -21.96
C THR A 174 30.41 -8.51 -23.20
N ARG A 175 29.51 -7.51 -23.15
CA ARG A 175 29.28 -6.58 -24.27
C ARG A 175 30.46 -5.61 -24.44
N ALA A 176 31.03 -5.13 -23.34
CA ALA A 176 32.23 -4.28 -23.36
C ALA A 176 33.46 -5.03 -23.92
N LEU A 177 33.67 -6.28 -23.50
CA LEU A 177 34.75 -7.13 -24.02
C LEU A 177 34.62 -7.38 -25.54
N LYS A 178 33.43 -7.70 -26.03
CA LYS A 178 33.18 -7.86 -27.48
C LYS A 178 33.40 -6.57 -28.27
N MET A 179 33.14 -5.40 -27.68
CA MET A 179 33.39 -4.10 -28.33
C MET A 179 34.87 -3.74 -28.34
N ASN A 180 35.66 -4.12 -27.33
CA ASN A 180 37.11 -3.88 -27.33
C ASN A 180 37.79 -4.79 -28.37
N GLN A 181 37.45 -6.08 -28.38
CA GLN A 181 38.03 -7.05 -29.30
C GLN A 181 37.72 -6.75 -30.78
N ARG A 182 36.57 -6.14 -31.08
CA ARG A 182 36.26 -5.64 -32.43
C ARG A 182 37.03 -4.37 -32.81
N ARG A 183 37.38 -3.53 -31.84
CA ARG A 183 38.15 -2.30 -32.06
C ARG A 183 39.60 -2.65 -32.35
N ASP A 184 40.19 -3.49 -31.51
CA ASP A 184 41.57 -3.96 -31.64
C ASP A 184 41.76 -4.69 -32.99
N GLY A 185 40.75 -5.46 -33.43
CA GLY A 185 40.75 -6.10 -34.76
C GLY A 185 40.58 -5.14 -35.94
N LEU A 186 39.95 -3.98 -35.75
CA LEU A 186 39.86 -2.94 -36.80
C LEU A 186 41.18 -2.15 -36.91
N GLU A 187 41.84 -1.88 -35.79
CA GLU A 187 43.12 -1.16 -35.76
C GLU A 187 44.22 -1.96 -36.48
N LEU A 188 44.28 -3.28 -36.25
CA LEU A 188 45.22 -4.18 -36.93
C LEU A 188 45.01 -4.30 -38.45
N THR A 189 43.80 -4.04 -38.96
CA THR A 189 43.51 -4.04 -40.40
C THR A 189 43.83 -2.71 -41.10
N VAL A 190 44.05 -1.64 -40.34
CA VAL A 190 44.36 -0.30 -40.88
C VAL A 190 45.87 -0.07 -40.93
N GLU A 191 46.66 -0.76 -40.09
CA GLU A 191 48.13 -0.73 -40.11
C GLU A 191 48.79 -1.68 -41.13
N SER A 192 48.01 -2.55 -41.81
CA SER A 192 48.47 -3.48 -42.85
C SER A 192 48.20 -2.97 -44.26
#